data_AF-A0A1I0FCU5-F1
#
_entry.id   AF-A0A1I0FCU5-F1
#
_cell.length_a   1.000
_cell.length_b   1.000
_cell.length_c   1.000
_cell.angle_alpha   90.00
_cell.angle_beta   90.00
_cell.angle_gamma   90.00
#
_symmetry.space_group_name_H-M   'P 1'
#
loop_
_entity.id
_entity.type
_entity.pdbx_description
1 polymer ?
#
loop_
_entity_poly.entity_id
_entity_poly.type
_entity_poly.pdbx_seq_one_letter_code
_entity_poly.pdbx_strand_id
1 'polypeptide(L)' 'MRNKKLIPFEVIEKAVAGESEAIELVLQHYSPRIKCLSKYRGDIVNIS' A
#
# COMPACT_ATOMS: atom_id res chain seq x y z
N MET A 1 -3.76 -1.73 20.06
CA MET A 1 -2.89 -1.87 18.86
C MET A 1 -3.64 -2.68 17.81
N ARG A 2 -4.07 -2.07 16.70
CA ARG A 2 -4.79 -2.81 15.64
C ARG A 2 -3.82 -3.77 14.98
N ASN A 3 -4.10 -5.07 15.10
CA ASN A 3 -3.42 -6.12 14.38
C ASN A 3 -3.62 -5.86 12.88
N LYS A 4 -2.61 -5.28 12.21
CA LYS A 4 -2.67 -5.03 10.77
C LYS A 4 -2.54 -6.39 10.11
N LYS A 5 -3.68 -6.96 9.67
CA LYS A 5 -3.70 -8.16 8.84
C LYS A 5 -2.71 -7.94 7.70
N LEU A 6 -1.59 -8.66 7.72
CA LEU A 6 -0.60 -8.61 6.65
C LEU A 6 -1.25 -9.21 5.39
N ILE A 7 -0.88 -8.68 4.24
CA ILE A 7 -1.25 -9.33 2.97
C ILE A 7 -0.52 -10.67 2.86
N PRO A 8 -1.19 -11.73 2.40
CA PRO A 8 -0.52 -12.99 2.11
C PRO A 8 0.57 -12.80 1.07
N PHE A 9 1.66 -13.55 1.19
CA PHE A 9 2.77 -13.50 0.25
C PHE A 9 2.35 -13.86 -1.18
N GLU A 10 1.44 -14.83 -1.31
CA GLU A 10 0.86 -15.26 -2.58
C GLU A 10 0.23 -14.09 -3.38
N VAL A 11 -0.38 -13.12 -2.68
CA VAL A 11 -0.97 -11.93 -3.32
C VAL A 11 0.14 -11.03 -3.88
N ILE A 12 1.30 -10.96 -3.23
CA ILE A 12 2.45 -10.22 -3.73
C ILE A 12 3.01 -10.91 -4.97
N GLU A 13 3.16 -12.24 -4.96
CA GLU A 13 3.65 -12.98 -6.13
C GLU A 13 2.75 -12.79 -7.35
N LYS A 14 1.43 -12.88 -7.16
CA LYS A 14 0.44 -12.62 -8.22
C LYS A 14 0.52 -11.19 -8.75
N ALA A 15 0.69 -10.22 -7.87
CA ALA A 15 0.87 -8.83 -8.27
C ALA A 15 2.16 -8.62 -9.07
N VAL A 16 3.26 -9.27 -8.66
CA VAL A 16 4.55 -9.26 -9.40
C VAL A 16 4.41 -9.94 -10.77
N ALA A 17 3.57 -10.98 -10.87
CA ALA A 17 3.23 -11.64 -12.13
C ALA A 17 2.31 -10.82 -13.04
N GLY A 18 1.77 -9.68 -12.55
CA GLY A 18 0.94 -8.77 -13.33
C GLY A 18 -0.57 -8.99 -13.21
N GLU A 19 -1.04 -9.78 -12.24
CA GLU A 19 -2.48 -9.94 -12.01
C GLU A 19 -3.11 -8.64 -11.48
N SER A 20 -4.01 -8.04 -12.27
CA SER A 20 -4.64 -6.76 -11.95
C SER A 20 -5.36 -6.74 -10.60
N GLU A 21 -6.07 -7.83 -10.26
CA GLU A 21 -6.79 -7.93 -8.98
C GLU A 21 -5.82 -7.96 -7.79
N ALA A 22 -4.69 -8.65 -7.93
CA ALA A 22 -3.67 -8.72 -6.89
C ALA A 22 -2.96 -7.36 -6.72
N ILE A 23 -2.67 -6.67 -7.82
CA ILE A 23 -2.10 -5.31 -7.81
C ILE A 23 -3.04 -4.36 -7.06
N GLU A 24 -4.34 -4.39 -7.36
CA GLU A 24 -5.32 -3.54 -6.69
C GLU A 24 -5.37 -3.82 -5.18
N LEU A 25 -5.37 -5.10 -4.78
CA LEU A 25 -5.33 -5.54 -3.39
C LEU A 25 -4.10 -4.99 -2.64
N VAL A 26 -2.92 -5.07 -3.25
CA VAL A 26 -1.67 -4.53 -2.69
C VAL A 26 -1.76 -3.02 -2.54
N LEU A 27 -2.25 -2.31 -3.57
CA LEU A 27 -2.39 -0.85 -3.55
C LEU A 27 -3.38 -0.40 -2.48
N GLN A 28 -4.55 -1.05 -2.37
CA GLN A 28 -5.55 -0.74 -1.35
C GLN A 28 -5.00 -1.00 0.07
N HIS A 29 -4.18 -2.04 0.25
CA HIS A 29 -3.57 -2.34 1.54
C HIS A 29 -2.59 -1.25 2.01
N TYR A 30 -1.74 -0.76 1.13
CA TYR A 30 -0.73 0.24 1.48
C TYR A 30 -1.22 1.69 1.38
N SER A 31 -2.26 1.98 0.58
CA SER A 31 -2.79 3.34 0.39
C SER A 31 -3.13 4.08 1.68
N PRO A 32 -3.83 3.50 2.67
CA PRO A 32 -4.10 4.16 3.95
C PRO A 32 -2.81 4.51 4.70
N ARG A 33 -1.79 3.65 4.63
CA ARG A 33 -0.50 3.88 5.28
C ARG A 33 0.28 4.99 4.57
N ILE A 34 0.33 4.96 3.25
CA ILE A 34 0.97 5.99 2.43
C ILE A 34 0.29 7.34 2.69
N LYS A 35 -1.04 7.43 2.57
CA LYS A 35 -1.81 8.65 2.83
C LYS A 35 -1.62 9.18 4.25
N CYS A 36 -1.63 8.29 5.25
CA CYS A 36 -1.37 8.67 6.63
C CYS A 36 0.04 9.26 6.77
N LEU A 37 1.07 8.57 6.28
CA LEU A 37 2.44 9.08 6.32
C LEU A 37 2.60 10.37 5.53
N SER A 38 1.98 10.52 4.35
CA SER A 38 1.98 11.78 3.59
C SER A 38 1.29 12.91 4.34
N LYS A 39 0.21 12.66 5.09
CA LYS A 39 -0.45 13.70 5.90
C LYS A 39 0.38 14.12 7.12
N TYR A 40 1.05 13.17 7.77
CA TYR A 40 1.83 13.41 8.97
C TYR A 40 3.30 13.80 8.71
N ARG A 41 3.83 13.50 7.52
CA ARG A 41 5.21 13.84 7.08
C ARG A 41 5.24 14.78 5.87
N GLY A 42 4.08 15.28 5.44
CA GLY A 42 3.88 16.10 4.24
C GLY A 42 4.42 17.52 4.29
N ASP A 43 5.17 17.89 5.33
CA ASP A 43 6.10 19.03 5.24
C ASP A 43 7.35 18.70 4.40
N ILE A 44 7.50 17.46 3.92
CA ILE A 44 8.57 17.06 3.02
C ILE A 44 7.97 16.63 1.68
N VAL A 45 8.19 17.49 0.70
CA VAL A 45 7.93 17.40 -0.74
C VAL A 45 6.54 17.81 -1.23
N ASN A 46 6.34 19.12 -1.20
CA ASN A 46 5.72 19.86 -2.29
C ASN A 46 6.52 19.55 -3.59
N ILE A 47 5.99 18.69 -4.47
CA ILE A 47 6.35 18.67 -5.91
C ILE A 47 5.08 19.24 -6.55
N SER A 48 5.02 20.58 -6.73
CA SER A 48 5.33 21.26 -8.00
C SER A 48 4.57 20.65 -9.17
#